data_AF-A0A540X4S9-F1
#
_entry.id   AF-A0A540X4S9-F1
#
_cell.length_a   1.000
_cell.length_b   1.000
_cell.length_c   1.000
_cell.angle_alpha   90.00
_cell.angle_beta   90.00
_cell.angle_gamma   90.00
#
_symmetry.space_group_name_H-M   'P 1'
#
loop_
_entity.id
_entity.type
_entity.pdbx_description
1 polymer ?
#
loop_
_entity_poly.entity_id
_entity_poly.type
_entity_poly.pdbx_seq_one_letter_code
_entity_poly.pdbx_strand_id
1 'polypeptide(L)'
;MSSRHNQAPPPPEPAAVAQVVVDDRCPREQALDGRVATLERQLKEAQDARRSAETRLQAVAPSPSPAPPAPAPVPPSEDSLPLPFPANAPPAFTPKGFQALVERSIQECGLKMKLEAMDCSEYPCIAWTDSQQERINMAECAPWAEAFGHKTSVVVQNVIGADGGTRALVGLMAVPEDPTERRVAFRRSRERTSSLLQTYVQP
;
A
#
# COMPACT_ATOMS: atom_id res chain seq x y z
N MET A 1 45.98 23.89 -94.64
CA MET A 1 46.52 23.96 -93.27
C MET A 1 45.37 24.26 -92.33
N SER A 2 44.84 23.25 -91.63
CA SER A 2 43.75 23.41 -90.67
C SER A 2 44.15 22.66 -89.39
N SER A 3 44.52 23.43 -88.36
CA SER A 3 44.88 22.91 -87.05
C SER A 3 43.65 22.49 -86.27
N ARG A 4 43.45 21.18 -86.08
CA ARG A 4 42.47 20.64 -85.14
C ARG A 4 43.02 20.81 -83.72
N HIS A 5 42.39 21.68 -82.94
CA HIS A 5 42.63 21.77 -81.50
C HIS A 5 41.90 20.60 -80.82
N ASN A 6 42.66 19.67 -80.24
CA ASN A 6 42.15 18.62 -79.35
C ASN A 6 41.79 19.28 -78.01
N GLN A 7 40.49 19.43 -77.74
CA GLN A 7 39.99 19.76 -76.40
C GLN A 7 39.92 18.46 -75.58
N ALA A 8 40.62 18.43 -74.45
CA ALA A 8 40.54 17.34 -73.49
C ALA A 8 39.14 17.32 -72.83
N PRO A 9 38.56 16.14 -72.58
CA PRO A 9 37.27 16.03 -71.90
C PRO A 9 37.38 16.54 -70.45
N PRO A 10 36.32 17.16 -69.92
CA PRO A 10 36.30 17.63 -68.53
C PRO A 10 36.41 16.46 -67.55
N PRO A 11 36.99 16.68 -66.35
CA PRO A 11 37.11 15.65 -65.33
C PRO A 11 35.73 15.22 -64.81
N PRO A 12 35.58 13.95 -64.37
CA PRO A 12 34.33 13.45 -63.83
C PRO A 12 33.99 14.15 -62.50
N GLU A 13 32.72 14.55 -62.34
CA GLU A 13 32.18 15.05 -61.08
C GLU A 13 32.31 13.99 -59.96
N PRO A 14 32.61 14.41 -58.72
CA PRO A 14 32.66 13.49 -57.59
C PRO A 14 31.25 12.95 -57.30
N ALA A 15 31.10 11.63 -57.38
CA ALA A 15 29.87 10.94 -56.98
C ALA A 15 29.53 11.29 -55.53
N ALA A 16 28.28 11.69 -55.29
CA ALA A 16 27.76 11.99 -53.96
C ALA A 16 27.95 10.78 -53.04
N VAL A 17 28.81 10.95 -52.03
CA VAL A 17 29.00 9.96 -50.96
C VAL A 17 27.73 9.99 -50.12
N ALA A 18 26.89 8.95 -50.24
CA ALA A 18 25.80 8.73 -49.32
C ALA A 18 26.39 8.49 -47.92
N GLN A 19 26.24 9.45 -47.02
CA GLN A 19 26.56 9.28 -45.61
C GLN A 19 25.59 8.26 -45.03
N VAL A 20 26.06 7.03 -44.84
CA VAL A 20 25.38 6.03 -44.02
C VAL A 20 25.54 6.47 -42.57
N VAL A 21 24.51 7.11 -42.02
CA VAL A 21 24.42 7.38 -40.58
C VAL A 21 24.18 6.03 -39.90
N VAL A 22 25.24 5.45 -39.35
CA VAL A 22 25.14 4.25 -38.50
C VAL A 22 24.66 4.74 -37.14
N ASP A 23 23.40 4.48 -36.80
CA ASP A 23 22.85 4.74 -35.46
C ASP A 23 23.49 3.72 -34.49
N ASP A 24 24.48 4.18 -33.70
CA ASP A 24 25.32 3.37 -32.79
C ASP A 24 24.56 2.85 -31.54
N ARG A 25 23.23 2.95 -31.53
CA ARG A 25 22.44 2.50 -30.38
C ARG A 25 22.26 0.99 -30.42
N CYS A 26 22.66 0.32 -29.34
CA CYS A 26 22.38 -1.09 -29.15
C CYS A 26 20.87 -1.37 -29.29
N PRO A 27 20.43 -2.40 -30.04
CA PRO A 27 19.01 -2.73 -30.26
C PRO A 27 18.19 -2.86 -28.97
N ARG A 28 18.85 -3.17 -27.86
CA ARG A 28 18.26 -3.29 -26.53
C ARG A 28 17.87 -1.94 -25.92
N GLU A 29 18.60 -0.87 -26.20
CA GLU A 29 18.28 0.49 -25.71
C GLU A 29 17.11 1.08 -26.49
N GLN A 30 17.07 0.91 -27.81
CA GLN A 30 15.92 1.31 -28.64
C GLN A 30 14.62 0.60 -28.21
N ALA A 31 14.71 -0.68 -27.81
CA ALA A 31 13.58 -1.42 -27.27
C ALA A 31 13.10 -0.94 -25.88
N LEU A 32 14.00 -0.39 -25.06
CA LEU A 32 13.66 0.19 -23.75
C LEU A 32 13.00 1.57 -23.93
N ASP A 33 13.52 2.41 -24.81
CA ASP A 33 12.93 3.72 -25.12
C ASP A 33 11.48 3.59 -25.64
N GLY A 34 11.23 2.62 -26.52
CA GLY A 34 9.87 2.33 -27.00
C GLY A 34 8.92 1.87 -25.89
N ARG A 35 9.42 1.14 -24.88
CA ARG A 35 8.64 0.70 -23.72
C ARG A 35 8.36 1.86 -22.76
N VAL A 36 9.32 2.75 -22.53
CA VAL A 36 9.15 3.94 -21.71
C VAL A 36 8.09 4.85 -22.33
N ALA A 37 8.19 5.16 -23.63
CA ALA A 37 7.19 5.97 -24.33
C ALA A 37 5.78 5.35 -24.27
N THR A 38 5.68 4.02 -24.32
CA THR A 38 4.40 3.30 -24.18
C THR A 38 3.82 3.44 -22.77
N LEU A 39 4.65 3.30 -21.73
CA LEU A 39 4.21 3.45 -20.34
C LEU A 39 3.80 4.88 -20.01
N GLU A 40 4.52 5.88 -20.51
CA GLU A 40 4.16 7.29 -20.34
C GLU A 40 2.80 7.62 -20.96
N ARG A 41 2.53 7.08 -22.16
CA ARG A 41 1.21 7.22 -22.80
C ARG A 41 0.11 6.57 -21.97
N GLN A 42 0.33 5.35 -21.47
CA GLN A 42 -0.65 4.64 -20.64
C GLN A 42 -0.93 5.37 -19.32
N LEU A 43 0.10 5.95 -18.69
CA LEU A 43 -0.06 6.73 -17.47
C LEU A 43 -0.91 7.97 -17.71
N LYS A 44 -0.68 8.68 -18.82
CA LYS A 44 -1.47 9.86 -19.21
C LYS A 44 -2.93 9.50 -19.47
N GLU A 45 -3.19 8.42 -20.22
CA GLU A 45 -4.55 7.92 -20.48
C GLU A 45 -5.28 7.57 -19.18
N ALA A 46 -4.60 6.91 -18.23
CA ALA A 46 -5.18 6.57 -16.93
C ALA A 46 -5.51 7.82 -16.08
N GLN A 47 -4.62 8.83 -16.10
CA GLN A 47 -4.86 10.10 -15.41
C GLN A 47 -6.05 10.87 -16.00
N ASP A 48 -6.17 10.90 -17.32
CA ASP A 48 -7.28 11.57 -18.02
C ASP A 48 -8.62 10.83 -17.78
N ALA A 49 -8.59 9.50 -17.77
CA ALA A 49 -9.76 8.67 -17.43
C ALA A 49 -10.22 8.92 -15.99
N ARG A 50 -9.28 8.99 -15.03
CA ARG A 50 -9.59 9.32 -13.63
C ARG A 50 -10.22 10.69 -13.49
N ARG A 51 -9.63 11.73 -14.10
CA ARG A 51 -10.18 13.10 -14.08
C ARG A 51 -11.59 13.14 -14.66
N SER A 52 -11.82 12.42 -15.76
CA SER A 52 -13.14 12.33 -16.40
C SER A 52 -14.17 11.64 -15.50
N ALA A 53 -13.77 10.60 -14.76
CA ALA A 53 -14.63 9.93 -13.79
C ALA A 53 -14.98 10.84 -12.60
N GLU A 54 -14.00 11.57 -12.06
CA GLU A 54 -14.21 12.56 -10.98
C GLU A 54 -15.19 13.67 -11.42
N THR A 55 -15.04 14.21 -12.63
CA THR A 55 -15.97 15.21 -13.19
C THR A 55 -17.39 14.65 -13.36
N ARG A 56 -17.53 13.40 -13.80
CA ARG A 56 -18.86 12.75 -13.92
C ARG A 56 -19.52 12.56 -12.55
N LEU A 57 -18.76 12.20 -11.53
CA LEU A 57 -19.28 12.08 -10.17
C LEU A 57 -19.74 13.43 -9.61
N GLN A 58 -19.03 14.53 -9.90
CA GLN A 58 -19.44 15.88 -9.50
C GLN A 58 -20.65 16.40 -10.29
N ALA A 59 -20.77 16.04 -11.57
CA ALA A 59 -21.92 16.43 -12.42
C ALA A 59 -23.22 15.70 -12.05
N VAL A 60 -23.14 14.62 -11.26
CA VAL A 60 -24.30 13.87 -10.71
C VAL A 60 -24.52 14.22 -9.25
N ALA A 61 -24.07 15.40 -8.78
CA ALA A 61 -24.51 15.92 -7.49
C ALA A 61 -26.04 16.11 -7.53
N PRO A 62 -26.83 15.37 -6.73
CA PRO A 62 -28.27 15.58 -6.67
C PRO A 62 -28.55 16.99 -6.14
N SER A 63 -29.55 17.65 -6.70
CA SER A 63 -30.13 18.88 -6.13
C SER A 63 -30.37 18.68 -4.63
N PRO A 64 -30.11 19.69 -3.77
CA PRO A 64 -30.42 19.59 -2.35
C PRO A 64 -31.94 19.48 -2.18
N SER A 65 -32.41 18.23 -2.11
CA SER A 65 -33.76 17.92 -1.69
C SER A 65 -33.88 18.31 -0.20
N PRO A 66 -35.00 18.92 0.24
CA PRO A 66 -35.20 19.21 1.65
C PRO A 66 -34.97 17.94 2.46
N ALA A 67 -34.08 18.02 3.45
CA ALA A 67 -33.69 16.89 4.27
C ALA A 67 -34.96 16.23 4.85
N PRO A 68 -35.19 14.93 4.61
CA PRO A 68 -36.23 14.22 5.34
C PRO A 68 -35.96 14.38 6.85
N PRO A 69 -37.01 14.42 7.69
CA PRO A 69 -36.84 14.51 9.14
C PRO A 69 -35.85 13.44 9.58
N ALA A 70 -34.86 13.85 10.39
CA ALA A 70 -33.80 12.98 10.84
C ALA A 70 -34.41 11.66 11.32
N PRO A 71 -34.03 10.51 10.74
CA PRO A 71 -34.52 9.23 11.22
C PRO A 71 -34.20 9.15 12.70
N ALA A 72 -35.20 8.74 13.50
CA ALA A 72 -35.01 8.48 14.92
C ALA A 72 -33.75 7.62 15.10
N PRO A 73 -32.91 7.88 16.11
CA PRO A 73 -31.67 7.14 16.32
C PRO A 73 -32.01 5.65 16.37
N VAL A 74 -31.62 4.94 15.30
CA VAL A 74 -31.75 3.50 15.23
C VAL A 74 -30.84 2.97 16.35
N PRO A 75 -31.37 2.16 17.29
CA PRO A 75 -30.51 1.57 18.30
C PRO A 75 -29.38 0.82 17.58
N PRO A 76 -28.13 0.94 18.05
CA PRO A 76 -27.02 0.23 17.43
C PRO A 76 -27.41 -1.25 17.35
N SER A 77 -27.34 -1.82 16.15
CA SER A 77 -27.48 -3.27 15.98
C SER A 77 -26.46 -3.96 16.89
N GLU A 78 -26.75 -5.18 17.38
CA GLU A 78 -25.79 -5.92 18.22
C GLU A 78 -24.41 -6.04 17.56
N ASP A 79 -24.38 -6.09 16.22
CA ASP A 79 -23.19 -6.01 15.37
C ASP A 79 -22.40 -4.70 15.42
N SER A 80 -22.89 -3.67 16.12
CA SER A 80 -22.26 -2.35 16.27
C SER A 80 -21.66 -2.15 17.68
N LEU A 81 -21.96 -3.01 18.64
CA LEU A 81 -21.39 -2.92 20.00
C LEU A 81 -19.98 -3.53 20.04
N PRO A 82 -18.99 -2.92 20.72
CA PRO A 82 -17.64 -3.47 20.88
C PRO A 82 -17.66 -4.92 21.37
N LEU A 83 -16.79 -5.79 20.81
CA LEU A 83 -16.68 -7.17 21.28
C LEU A 83 -16.11 -7.18 22.71
N PRO A 84 -16.85 -7.70 23.70
CA PRO A 84 -16.35 -7.75 25.07
C PRO A 84 -15.23 -8.79 25.19
N PHE A 85 -14.30 -8.56 26.11
CA PHE A 85 -13.32 -9.56 26.49
C PHE A 85 -14.02 -10.71 27.22
N PRO A 86 -13.82 -11.98 26.81
CA PRO A 86 -14.38 -13.11 27.52
C PRO A 86 -13.88 -13.15 28.96
N ALA A 87 -14.78 -13.31 29.94
CA ALA A 87 -14.42 -13.32 31.36
C ALA A 87 -13.39 -14.43 31.71
N ASN A 88 -13.43 -15.53 30.95
CA ASN A 88 -12.53 -16.68 31.10
C ASN A 88 -11.45 -16.73 30.01
N ALA A 89 -11.14 -15.60 29.38
CA ALA A 89 -10.08 -15.54 28.38
C ALA A 89 -8.73 -15.92 29.03
N PRO A 90 -7.87 -16.70 28.34
CA PRO A 90 -6.53 -16.98 28.83
C PRO A 90 -5.75 -15.67 29.05
N PRO A 91 -4.74 -15.64 29.95
CA PRO A 91 -4.01 -14.42 30.29
C PRO A 91 -3.49 -13.65 29.05
N ALA A 92 -2.99 -14.36 28.04
CA ALA A 92 -2.48 -13.80 26.78
C ALA A 92 -3.51 -13.00 25.97
N PHE A 93 -4.81 -13.23 26.18
CA PHE A 93 -5.91 -12.52 25.51
C PHE A 93 -6.45 -11.33 26.30
N THR A 94 -6.00 -11.14 27.55
CA THR A 94 -6.33 -9.94 28.33
C THR A 94 -5.50 -8.74 27.86
N PRO A 95 -5.96 -7.49 28.00
CA PRO A 95 -5.17 -6.32 27.58
C PRO A 95 -3.76 -6.29 28.15
N LYS A 96 -3.63 -6.54 29.46
CA LYS A 96 -2.32 -6.54 30.15
C LYS A 96 -1.44 -7.71 29.73
N GLY A 97 -2.01 -8.91 29.59
CA GLY A 97 -1.24 -10.08 29.17
C GLY A 97 -0.83 -10.03 27.71
N PHE A 98 -1.67 -9.47 26.84
CA PHE A 98 -1.35 -9.26 25.43
C PHE A 98 -0.21 -8.26 25.26
N GLN A 99 -0.23 -7.13 25.99
CA GLN A 99 0.88 -6.17 25.96
C GLN A 99 2.20 -6.82 26.40
N ALA A 100 2.20 -7.50 27.55
CA ALA A 100 3.40 -8.16 28.07
C ALA A 100 3.94 -9.23 27.09
N LEU A 101 3.04 -9.95 26.43
CA LEU A 101 3.39 -10.92 25.41
C LEU A 101 4.03 -10.26 24.18
N VAL A 102 3.46 -9.16 23.67
CA VAL A 102 4.01 -8.43 22.52
C VAL A 102 5.42 -7.91 22.84
N GLU A 103 5.59 -7.26 23.99
CA GLU A 103 6.89 -6.74 24.43
C GLU A 103 7.93 -7.87 24.56
N ARG A 104 7.55 -8.99 25.19
CA ARG A 104 8.37 -10.20 25.29
C ARG A 104 8.72 -10.76 23.90
N SER A 105 7.76 -10.86 22.98
CA SER A 105 7.97 -11.34 21.63
C SER A 105 8.93 -10.44 20.84
N ILE A 106 8.80 -9.12 20.95
CA ILE A 106 9.73 -8.18 20.31
C ILE A 106 11.17 -8.42 20.80
N GLN A 107 11.34 -8.56 22.12
CA GLN A 107 12.64 -8.77 22.73
C GLN A 107 13.25 -10.15 22.42
N GLU A 108 12.51 -11.22 22.68
CA GLU A 108 13.04 -12.60 22.59
C GLU A 108 13.21 -13.08 21.15
N CYS A 109 12.38 -12.59 20.22
CA CYS A 109 12.44 -12.99 18.81
C CYS A 109 13.30 -12.04 17.96
N GLY A 110 13.97 -11.06 18.58
CA GLY A 110 14.88 -10.14 17.89
C GLY A 110 14.19 -9.33 16.79
N LEU A 111 12.88 -9.07 16.96
CA LEU A 111 12.10 -8.32 15.99
C LEU A 111 12.59 -6.86 16.06
N LYS A 112 13.08 -6.33 14.93
CA LYS A 112 13.51 -4.93 14.84
C LYS A 112 12.30 -3.99 14.75
N MET A 113 11.44 -4.08 15.76
CA MET A 113 10.14 -3.45 15.83
C MET A 113 10.02 -2.69 17.14
N LYS A 114 9.25 -1.61 17.13
CA LYS A 114 8.94 -0.84 18.33
C LYS A 114 7.44 -0.78 18.52
N LEU A 115 6.95 -1.06 19.73
CA LEU A 115 5.54 -0.87 20.07
C LEU A 115 5.23 0.62 20.10
N GLU A 116 4.30 1.06 19.24
CA GLU A 116 3.89 2.46 19.12
C GLU A 116 2.54 2.69 19.80
N ALA A 117 1.59 1.76 19.64
CA ALA A 117 0.29 1.85 20.29
C ALA A 117 -0.33 0.47 20.54
N MET A 118 -1.29 0.46 21.46
CA MET A 118 -2.12 -0.70 21.78
C MET A 118 -3.57 -0.28 21.69
N ASP A 119 -4.35 -1.00 20.89
CA ASP A 119 -5.80 -0.84 20.83
C ASP A 119 -6.46 -2.07 21.44
N CYS A 120 -7.02 -1.90 22.63
CA CYS A 120 -7.78 -2.91 23.38
C CYS A 120 -9.22 -2.44 23.64
N SER A 121 -9.77 -1.58 22.79
CA SER A 121 -11.16 -1.11 22.89
C SER A 121 -12.19 -2.25 22.75
N GLU A 122 -11.81 -3.35 22.13
CA GLU A 122 -12.58 -4.59 22.02
C GLU A 122 -11.67 -5.81 21.83
N TYR A 123 -12.26 -7.00 21.97
CA TYR A 123 -11.59 -8.27 21.77
C TYR A 123 -11.48 -8.67 20.28
N PRO A 124 -10.32 -9.21 19.83
CA PRO A 124 -9.02 -9.20 20.50
C PRO A 124 -8.32 -7.83 20.37
N CYS A 125 -7.32 -7.61 21.23
CA CYS A 125 -6.45 -6.43 21.13
C CYS A 125 -5.62 -6.42 19.83
N ILE A 126 -5.21 -5.22 19.41
CA ILE A 126 -4.29 -4.98 18.30
C ILE A 126 -3.07 -4.23 18.82
N ALA A 127 -1.88 -4.75 18.57
CA ALA A 127 -0.62 -4.07 18.85
C ALA A 127 -0.07 -3.42 17.59
N TRP A 128 0.09 -2.11 17.59
CA TRP A 128 0.65 -1.35 16.49
C TRP A 128 2.13 -1.13 16.71
N THR A 129 2.91 -1.57 15.75
CA THR A 129 4.36 -1.51 15.80
C THR A 129 4.93 -0.81 14.59
N ASP A 130 5.97 -0.02 14.79
CA ASP A 130 6.78 0.45 13.66
C ASP A 130 7.76 -0.64 13.28
N SER A 131 7.79 -1.00 12.00
CA SER A 131 8.68 -2.03 11.46
C SER A 131 9.42 -1.52 10.25
N GLN A 132 10.74 -1.72 10.26
CA GLN A 132 11.59 -1.56 9.07
C GLN A 132 11.67 -2.84 8.23
N GLN A 133 11.02 -3.92 8.67
CA GLN A 133 11.03 -5.21 8.00
C GLN A 133 9.82 -5.35 7.07
N GLU A 134 10.07 -5.76 5.83
CA GLU A 134 9.02 -6.02 4.82
C GLU A 134 8.13 -7.22 5.16
N ARG A 135 8.63 -8.15 5.99
CA ARG A 135 7.91 -9.36 6.39
C ARG A 135 8.14 -9.63 7.87
N ILE A 136 7.05 -9.80 8.60
CA ILE A 136 7.06 -10.20 10.01
C ILE A 136 6.35 -11.53 10.11
N ASN A 137 7.03 -12.53 10.69
CA ASN A 137 6.47 -13.84 10.95
C ASN A 137 6.40 -14.12 12.45
N MET A 138 5.31 -13.71 13.08
CA MET A 138 5.09 -14.00 14.50
C MET A 138 4.82 -15.48 14.77
N ALA A 139 4.47 -16.28 13.75
CA ALA A 139 4.21 -17.70 13.94
C ALA A 139 5.48 -18.48 14.32
N GLU A 140 6.67 -17.97 13.96
CA GLU A 140 7.97 -18.56 14.32
C GLU A 140 8.51 -18.01 15.66
N CYS A 141 7.85 -17.01 16.24
CA CYS A 141 8.23 -16.44 17.52
C CYS A 141 7.70 -17.30 18.68
N ALA A 142 8.59 -17.97 19.41
CA ALA A 142 8.21 -18.96 20.42
C ALA A 142 7.20 -18.45 21.47
N PRO A 143 7.37 -17.27 22.11
CA PRO A 143 6.38 -16.77 23.06
C PRO A 143 4.98 -16.60 22.43
N TRP A 144 4.93 -16.16 21.18
CA TRP A 144 3.69 -15.95 20.45
C TRP A 144 3.04 -17.28 20.04
N ALA A 145 3.85 -18.22 19.55
CA ALA A 145 3.43 -19.56 19.18
C ALA A 145 2.86 -20.32 20.39
N GLU A 146 3.49 -20.22 21.56
CA GLU A 146 3.03 -20.82 22.81
C GLU A 146 1.68 -20.25 23.25
N ALA A 147 1.47 -18.94 23.10
CA ALA A 147 0.25 -18.26 23.52
C ALA A 147 -0.94 -18.48 22.58
N PHE A 148 -0.70 -18.52 21.27
CA PHE A 148 -1.76 -18.49 20.24
C PHE A 148 -1.74 -19.67 19.26
N GLY A 149 -0.88 -20.67 19.47
CA GLY A 149 -0.78 -21.86 18.62
C GLY A 149 -0.43 -21.53 17.17
N HIS A 150 0.53 -20.63 16.97
CA HIS A 150 0.97 -20.11 15.66
C HIS A 150 -0.07 -19.27 14.89
N LYS A 151 -1.23 -18.96 15.48
CA LYS A 151 -2.30 -18.22 14.79
C LYS A 151 -2.12 -16.71 14.97
N THR A 152 -1.61 -16.03 13.93
CA THR A 152 -1.44 -14.57 13.92
C THR A 152 -2.22 -13.95 12.77
N SER A 153 -2.87 -12.83 13.04
CA SER A 153 -3.30 -11.88 12.02
C SER A 153 -2.35 -10.69 11.99
N VAL A 154 -1.91 -10.33 10.79
CA VAL A 154 -1.04 -9.18 10.55
C VAL A 154 -1.75 -8.22 9.62
N VAL A 155 -1.87 -6.96 10.05
CA VAL A 155 -2.36 -5.85 9.22
C VAL A 155 -1.19 -4.91 8.98
N VAL A 156 -0.83 -4.67 7.72
CA VAL A 156 0.25 -3.74 7.36
C VAL A 156 -0.37 -2.48 6.76
N GLN A 157 0.09 -1.32 7.23
CA GLN A 157 -0.30 0.00 6.77
C GLN A 157 0.93 0.85 6.52
N ASN A 158 1.00 1.47 5.35
CA ASN A 158 2.03 2.47 5.06
C ASN A 158 1.50 3.84 5.44
N VAL A 159 2.20 4.52 6.35
CA VAL A 159 1.89 5.88 6.80
C VAL A 159 2.97 6.84 6.34
N ILE A 160 2.59 8.08 6.04
CA ILE A 160 3.56 9.15 5.81
C ILE A 160 3.81 9.78 7.17
N GLY A 161 5.05 9.72 7.65
CA GLY A 161 5.49 10.38 8.86
C GLY A 161 5.56 11.89 8.71
N ALA A 162 5.66 12.60 9.83
CA ALA A 162 5.77 14.06 9.87
C ALA A 162 7.03 14.60 9.15
N ASP A 163 8.04 13.76 8.95
CA ASP A 163 9.25 14.04 8.19
C ASP A 163 9.07 13.86 6.66
N GLY A 164 7.87 13.49 6.20
CA GLY A 164 7.57 13.16 4.81
C GLY A 164 8.04 11.78 4.37
N GLY A 165 8.64 10.99 5.27
CA GLY A 165 9.07 9.62 5.00
C GLY A 165 7.93 8.61 5.13
N THR A 166 7.94 7.55 4.30
CA THR A 166 6.98 6.45 4.44
C THR A 166 7.45 5.47 5.52
N ARG A 167 6.58 5.16 6.49
CA ARG A 167 6.80 4.16 7.55
C ARG A 167 5.76 3.05 7.46
N ALA A 168 6.16 1.82 7.76
CA ALA A 168 5.23 0.69 7.80
C ALA A 168 4.79 0.43 9.24
N LEU A 169 3.54 0.76 9.55
CA LEU A 169 2.88 0.35 10.77
C LEU A 169 2.31 -1.05 10.61
N VAL A 170 2.67 -1.93 11.54
CA VAL A 170 2.26 -3.32 11.54
C VAL A 170 1.41 -3.59 12.77
N GLY A 171 0.14 -3.92 12.52
CA GLY A 171 -0.84 -4.35 13.50
C GLY A 171 -0.74 -5.86 13.70
N LEU A 172 -0.43 -6.27 14.93
CA LEU A 172 -0.39 -7.67 15.36
C LEU A 172 -1.64 -7.98 16.17
N MET A 173 -2.31 -9.08 15.85
CA MET A 173 -3.55 -9.50 16.51
C MET A 173 -3.59 -11.03 16.61
N ALA A 174 -4.03 -11.53 17.77
CA ALA A 174 -4.32 -12.95 17.94
C ALA A 174 -5.57 -13.34 17.13
N VAL A 175 -5.56 -14.49 16.47
CA VAL A 175 -6.73 -14.96 15.72
C VAL A 175 -7.69 -15.68 16.67
N PRO A 176 -8.95 -15.22 16.82
CA PRO A 176 -9.93 -15.94 17.61
C PRO A 176 -10.15 -17.36 17.08
N GLU A 177 -10.37 -18.30 17.99
CA GLU A 177 -10.58 -19.71 17.63
C GLU A 177 -11.89 -19.89 16.87
N ASP A 178 -12.96 -19.25 17.37
CA ASP A 178 -14.26 -19.28 16.73
C ASP A 178 -14.23 -18.58 15.36
N PRO A 179 -14.69 -19.25 14.28
CA PRO A 179 -14.62 -18.71 12.92
C PRO A 179 -15.58 -17.54 12.68
N THR A 180 -16.65 -17.40 13.47
CA THR A 180 -17.57 -16.26 13.38
C THR A 180 -16.96 -15.04 14.06
N GLU A 181 -16.45 -15.19 15.28
CA GLU A 181 -15.69 -14.15 15.98
C GLU A 181 -14.49 -13.69 15.16
N ARG A 182 -13.78 -14.63 14.52
CA ARG A 182 -12.67 -14.32 13.62
C ARG A 182 -13.10 -13.37 12.51
N ARG A 183 -14.16 -13.67 11.77
CA ARG A 183 -14.62 -12.79 10.67
C ARG A 183 -14.97 -11.39 11.17
N VAL A 184 -15.64 -11.29 12.32
CA VAL A 184 -16.01 -10.00 12.92
C VAL A 184 -14.76 -9.24 13.39
N ALA A 185 -13.86 -9.89 14.12
CA ALA A 185 -12.60 -9.31 14.59
C ALA A 185 -11.74 -8.79 13.44
N PHE A 186 -11.61 -9.55 12.35
CA PHE A 186 -10.89 -9.10 11.16
C PHE A 186 -11.54 -7.86 10.52
N ARG A 187 -12.86 -7.87 10.31
CA ARG A 187 -13.58 -6.71 9.75
C ARG A 187 -13.36 -5.47 10.61
N ARG A 188 -13.59 -5.57 11.92
CA ARG A 188 -13.47 -4.45 12.86
C ARG A 188 -12.05 -3.98 13.08
N SER A 189 -11.06 -4.89 13.02
CA SER A 189 -9.65 -4.51 13.11
C SER A 189 -9.26 -3.53 12.00
N ARG A 190 -9.80 -3.69 10.78
CA ARG A 190 -9.55 -2.77 9.66
C ARG A 190 -10.24 -1.41 9.84
N GLU A 191 -11.43 -1.40 10.43
CA GLU A 191 -12.15 -0.17 10.78
C GLU A 191 -11.37 0.62 11.84
N ARG A 192 -10.94 -0.06 12.92
CA ARG A 192 -10.12 0.51 14.00
C ARG A 192 -8.76 1.00 13.52
N THR A 193 -8.13 0.26 12.62
CA THR A 193 -6.90 0.68 11.93
C THR A 193 -7.08 2.04 11.27
N SER A 194 -8.20 2.24 10.55
CA SER A 194 -8.46 3.48 9.81
C SER A 194 -8.57 4.69 10.74
N SER A 195 -9.18 4.53 11.92
CA SER A 195 -9.25 5.58 12.95
C SER A 195 -7.88 5.89 13.56
N LEU A 196 -7.04 4.87 13.81
CA LEU A 196 -5.70 5.07 14.34
C LEU A 196 -4.84 5.90 13.38
N LEU A 197 -4.91 5.63 12.08
CA LEU A 197 -4.14 6.35 11.06
C LEU A 197 -4.47 7.84 11.01
N GLN A 198 -5.71 8.24 11.29
CA GLN A 198 -6.07 9.66 11.38
C GLN A 198 -5.33 10.39 12.51
N THR A 199 -4.85 9.65 13.51
CA THR A 199 -4.04 10.19 14.61
C THR A 199 -2.56 10.33 14.21
N TYR A 200 -2.06 9.48 13.30
CA TYR A 200 -0.68 9.51 12.81
C TYR A 200 -0.49 10.38 11.54
N VAL A 201 -1.56 10.60 10.77
CA VAL A 201 -1.61 11.49 9.61
C VAL A 201 -2.23 12.81 10.06
N GLN A 202 -1.48 13.60 10.83
CA GLN A 202 -1.74 15.04 10.96
C GLN A 202 -0.52 15.82 10.47
N PRO A 203 -0.74 16.90 9.69
CA PRO A 203 0.32 17.70 9.07
C PRO A 203 1.18 18.46 10.07
#